data_AF-A0A6A7WBA8-F1
#
_entry.id   AF-A0A6A7WBA8-F1
#
_cell.length_a   1.000
_cell.length_b   1.000
_cell.length_c   1.000
_cell.angle_alpha   90.00
_cell.angle_beta   90.00
_cell.angle_gamma   90.00
#
_symmetry.space_group_name_H-M   'P 1'
#
loop_
_entity.id
_entity.type
_entity.pdbx_description
1 polymer ?
#
loop_
_entity_poly.entity_id
_entity_poly.type
_entity_poly.pdbx_seq_one_letter_code
_entity_poly.pdbx_strand_id
1 'polypeptide(L)'
;MQLKKHVTTMKKEKALTLKTLTKSNVWDIQENDVFRLWEAAEKDSDLKDCQNKYVAIIRSAFEIEEVKINKPEVIEKYNQRGFKVGVFQINDNKVKYAIKKRPILRVTDLTYENIRHISAAKLMEVLERNFGGGWDSLPQSIQDIIQSGFEISTTTLPKDRLHKAGGLYEKKVNDGFEVLEIPKGSWTEAIFAKEKPMVEKVRMRFDDDDELDREDELADREEDEDEDAPEIEDHYNDPDEDDDAFDDDKLTEESYRTTFEDPENLGLDDAEDVADDDEY
;
A
#
# COMPACT_ATOMS: atom_id res chain seq x y z
N MET A 1 -45.40 -12.50 2.23
CA MET A 1 -44.07 -11.92 2.51
C MET A 1 -43.23 -12.07 1.24
N GLN A 2 -43.05 -10.99 0.47
CA GLN A 2 -42.29 -11.02 -0.78
C GLN A 2 -40.79 -10.92 -0.46
N LEU A 3 -40.01 -11.93 -0.85
CA LEU A 3 -38.55 -11.91 -0.79
C LEU A 3 -38.03 -10.79 -1.69
N LYS A 4 -37.42 -9.76 -1.08
CA LYS A 4 -36.61 -8.76 -1.77
C LYS A 4 -35.39 -9.46 -2.37
N LYS A 5 -35.43 -9.71 -3.68
CA LYS A 5 -34.25 -10.08 -4.46
C LYS A 5 -33.23 -8.95 -4.32
N HIS A 6 -32.11 -9.23 -3.68
CA HIS A 6 -30.94 -8.37 -3.72
C HIS A 6 -30.50 -8.29 -5.19
N VAL A 7 -30.77 -7.14 -5.81
CA VAL A 7 -30.15 -6.78 -7.08
C VAL A 7 -28.71 -6.45 -6.74
N THR A 8 -27.80 -7.41 -6.97
CA THR A 8 -26.37 -7.13 -7.02
C THR A 8 -26.16 -6.19 -8.20
N THR A 9 -26.01 -4.91 -7.91
CA THR A 9 -25.64 -3.89 -8.90
C THR A 9 -24.25 -4.26 -9.41
N MET A 10 -24.18 -4.93 -10.56
CA MET A 10 -22.94 -5.01 -11.33
C MET A 10 -22.58 -3.57 -11.72
N LYS A 11 -21.65 -2.96 -10.98
CA LYS A 11 -21.01 -1.70 -11.38
C LYS A 11 -20.47 -1.94 -12.79
N LYS A 12 -20.86 -1.08 -13.74
CA LYS A 12 -20.20 -1.01 -15.04
C LYS A 12 -18.73 -0.71 -14.77
N GLU A 13 -17.86 -1.71 -14.88
CA GLU A 13 -16.43 -1.48 -14.98
C GLU A 13 -16.22 -0.48 -16.11
N LYS A 14 -15.77 0.74 -15.78
CA LYS A 14 -15.25 1.64 -16.81
C LYS A 14 -14.22 0.83 -17.57
N ALA A 15 -14.37 0.71 -18.89
CA ALA A 15 -13.44 -0.04 -19.70
C ALA A 15 -12.02 0.45 -19.38
N LEU A 16 -11.17 -0.45 -18.89
CA LEU A 16 -9.80 -0.09 -18.56
C LEU A 16 -9.11 0.37 -19.85
N THR A 17 -8.49 1.54 -19.80
CA THR A 17 -7.71 2.14 -20.90
C THR A 17 -6.37 2.59 -20.34
N LEU A 18 -5.38 2.88 -21.20
CA LEU A 18 -4.13 3.47 -20.72
C LEU A 18 -4.39 4.75 -19.91
N LYS A 19 -5.35 5.58 -20.34
CA LYS A 19 -5.77 6.81 -19.65
C LYS A 19 -6.22 6.57 -18.20
N THR A 20 -6.86 5.44 -17.91
CA THR A 20 -7.35 5.10 -16.57
C THR A 20 -6.39 4.21 -15.77
N LEU A 21 -5.24 3.85 -16.34
CA LEU A 21 -4.22 3.04 -15.67
C LEU A 21 -3.52 3.86 -14.58
N THR A 22 -3.39 3.28 -13.39
CA THR A 22 -2.75 3.85 -12.21
C THR A 22 -1.76 2.86 -11.62
N LYS A 23 -0.87 3.32 -10.72
CA LYS A 23 0.10 2.43 -10.07
C LYS A 23 -0.53 1.31 -9.21
N SER A 24 -1.80 1.44 -8.84
CA SER A 24 -2.56 0.45 -8.08
C SER A 24 -3.25 -0.55 -9.03
N ASN A 25 -4.13 -0.09 -9.93
CA ASN A 25 -4.92 -0.98 -10.79
C ASN A 25 -4.08 -1.77 -11.82
N VAL A 26 -2.85 -1.35 -12.09
CA VAL A 26 -1.92 -2.10 -12.94
C VAL A 26 -1.57 -3.47 -12.34
N TRP A 27 -1.76 -3.66 -11.04
CA TRP A 27 -1.61 -4.96 -10.39
C TRP A 27 -2.79 -5.91 -10.63
N ASP A 28 -3.94 -5.43 -11.11
CA ASP A 28 -5.10 -6.28 -11.45
C ASP A 28 -5.01 -6.90 -12.85
N ILE A 29 -4.29 -6.24 -13.77
CA ILE A 29 -4.21 -6.68 -15.17
C ILE A 29 -3.24 -7.82 -15.40
N GLN A 30 -3.40 -8.50 -16.54
CA GLN A 30 -2.49 -9.53 -17.03
C GLN A 30 -1.65 -9.02 -18.21
N GLU A 31 -0.62 -9.77 -18.62
CA GLU A 31 0.25 -9.33 -19.73
C GLU A 31 -0.55 -9.15 -21.03
N ASN A 32 -1.58 -9.98 -21.25
CA ASN A 32 -2.45 -9.88 -22.43
C ASN A 32 -3.25 -8.58 -22.45
N ASP A 33 -3.69 -8.10 -21.29
CA ASP A 33 -4.38 -6.83 -21.17
C ASP A 33 -3.47 -5.66 -21.51
N VAL A 34 -2.19 -5.72 -21.11
CA VAL A 34 -1.20 -4.70 -21.47
C VAL A 34 -1.13 -4.54 -22.99
N PHE A 35 -1.02 -5.64 -23.74
CA PHE A 35 -0.98 -5.57 -25.21
C PHE A 35 -2.27 -4.98 -25.79
N ARG A 36 -3.44 -5.38 -25.27
CA ARG A 36 -4.73 -4.84 -25.71
C ARG A 36 -4.87 -3.34 -25.42
N LEU A 37 -4.40 -2.89 -24.26
CA LEU A 37 -4.43 -1.47 -23.86
C LEU A 37 -3.57 -0.62 -24.80
N TRP A 38 -2.39 -1.12 -25.20
CA TRP A 38 -1.53 -0.46 -26.17
C TRP A 38 -2.14 -0.43 -27.58
N GLU A 39 -2.69 -1.54 -28.07
CA GLU A 39 -3.36 -1.58 -29.39
C GLU A 39 -4.56 -0.63 -29.47
N ALA A 40 -5.31 -0.49 -28.37
CA ALA A 40 -6.40 0.47 -28.27
C ALA A 40 -5.90 1.92 -28.27
N ALA A 41 -4.77 2.18 -27.61
CA ALA A 41 -4.15 3.50 -27.54
C ALA A 41 -3.47 3.95 -28.85
N GLU A 42 -2.97 3.02 -29.68
CA GLU A 42 -2.43 3.35 -31.01
C GLU A 42 -3.45 4.06 -31.93
N LYS A 43 -4.75 3.87 -31.66
CA LYS A 43 -5.86 4.49 -32.41
C LYS A 43 -6.22 5.88 -31.89
N ASP A 44 -5.65 6.30 -30.75
CA ASP A 44 -5.94 7.54 -30.04
C ASP A 44 -4.70 8.46 -30.16
N SER A 45 -4.78 9.47 -31.04
CA SER A 45 -3.66 10.37 -31.36
C SER A 45 -3.14 11.15 -30.15
N ASP A 46 -4.01 11.40 -29.18
CA ASP A 46 -3.75 12.27 -28.03
C ASP A 46 -2.86 11.57 -26.98
N LEU A 47 -2.60 10.27 -27.16
CA LEU A 47 -1.85 9.47 -26.20
C LEU A 47 -0.35 9.40 -26.47
N LYS A 48 0.13 9.95 -27.60
CA LYS A 48 1.53 9.85 -28.02
C LYS A 48 2.51 10.46 -27.02
N ASP A 49 2.20 11.63 -26.47
CA ASP A 49 3.11 12.34 -25.55
C ASP A 49 3.11 11.74 -24.14
N CYS A 50 2.03 11.03 -23.77
CA CYS A 50 1.89 10.39 -22.46
C CYS A 50 2.42 8.94 -22.43
N GLN A 51 2.92 8.39 -23.55
CA GLN A 51 3.35 6.99 -23.64
C GLN A 51 4.40 6.64 -22.58
N ASN A 52 5.40 7.50 -22.38
CA ASN A 52 6.45 7.28 -21.39
C ASN A 52 5.91 7.17 -19.96
N LYS A 53 4.89 7.97 -19.62
CA LYS A 53 4.20 7.93 -18.32
C LYS A 53 3.49 6.59 -18.11
N TYR A 54 2.76 6.10 -19.10
CA TYR A 54 2.09 4.80 -19.01
C TYR A 54 3.07 3.64 -18.97
N VAL A 55 4.17 3.69 -19.72
CA VAL A 55 5.26 2.71 -19.62
C VAL A 55 5.83 2.69 -18.19
N ALA A 56 6.03 3.86 -17.56
CA ALA A 56 6.52 3.93 -16.18
C ALA A 56 5.54 3.28 -15.19
N ILE A 57 4.23 3.48 -15.36
CA ILE A 57 3.20 2.81 -14.55
C ILE A 57 3.24 1.29 -14.78
N ILE A 58 3.30 0.83 -16.02
CA ILE A 58 3.37 -0.60 -16.33
C ILE A 58 4.64 -1.22 -15.74
N ARG A 59 5.77 -0.51 -15.77
CA ARG A 59 7.05 -0.96 -15.18
C ARG A 59 7.00 -1.14 -13.65
N SER A 60 6.02 -0.58 -12.94
CA SER A 60 5.88 -0.80 -11.50
C SER A 60 5.43 -2.23 -11.18
N ALA A 61 4.55 -2.81 -12.01
CA ALA A 61 4.00 -4.16 -11.83
C ALA A 61 4.53 -5.19 -12.83
N PHE A 62 5.15 -4.76 -13.93
CA PHE A 62 5.65 -5.64 -14.99
C PHE A 62 7.14 -5.39 -15.27
N GLU A 63 7.83 -6.46 -15.66
CA GLU A 63 9.14 -6.41 -16.28
C GLU A 63 8.93 -6.30 -17.80
N ILE A 64 9.53 -5.28 -18.42
CA ILE A 64 9.40 -4.99 -19.85
C ILE A 64 10.80 -4.98 -20.45
N GLU A 65 11.03 -5.87 -21.42
CA GLU A 65 12.29 -5.95 -22.18
C GLU A 65 12.04 -5.78 -23.68
N GLU A 66 12.91 -5.05 -24.35
CA GLU A 66 12.90 -4.94 -25.81
C GLU A 66 13.56 -6.16 -26.47
N VAL A 67 12.85 -6.80 -27.38
CA VAL A 67 13.34 -7.93 -28.17
C VAL A 67 14.05 -7.40 -29.41
N LYS A 68 15.35 -7.10 -29.27
CA LYS A 68 16.20 -6.58 -30.36
C LYS A 68 16.36 -7.55 -31.53
N ILE A 69 16.29 -8.86 -31.28
CA ILE A 69 16.49 -9.91 -32.29
C ILE A 69 15.20 -10.69 -32.46
N ASN A 70 14.50 -10.45 -33.57
CA ASN A 70 13.27 -11.13 -33.92
C ASN A 70 13.54 -12.53 -34.52
N LYS A 71 14.12 -13.44 -33.72
CA LYS A 71 14.32 -14.85 -34.06
C LYS A 71 13.43 -15.75 -33.19
N PRO A 72 12.86 -16.83 -33.73
CA PRO A 72 12.00 -17.73 -32.97
C PRO A 72 12.71 -18.33 -31.75
N GLU A 73 13.99 -18.66 -31.87
CA GLU A 73 14.82 -19.15 -30.74
C GLU A 73 14.93 -18.17 -29.58
N VAL A 74 14.95 -16.86 -29.87
CA VAL A 74 15.03 -15.81 -28.84
C VAL A 74 13.67 -15.65 -28.17
N ILE A 75 12.60 -15.65 -28.95
CA ILE A 75 11.22 -15.61 -28.43
C ILE A 75 10.95 -16.81 -27.53
N GLU A 76 11.42 -18.00 -27.91
CA GLU A 76 11.26 -19.21 -27.11
C GLU A 76 12.03 -19.15 -25.79
N LYS A 77 13.23 -18.56 -25.76
CA LYS A 77 13.95 -18.27 -24.51
C LYS A 77 13.18 -17.31 -23.59
N TYR A 78 12.51 -16.29 -24.16
CA TYR A 78 11.66 -15.39 -23.38
C TYR A 78 10.45 -16.12 -22.79
N ASN A 79 9.77 -16.95 -23.60
CA ASN A 79 8.63 -17.77 -23.15
C ASN A 79 9.04 -18.75 -22.05
N GLN A 80 10.20 -19.40 -22.15
CA GLN A 80 10.73 -20.30 -21.12
C GLN A 80 11.01 -19.60 -19.79
N ARG A 81 11.33 -18.29 -19.82
CA ARG A 81 11.50 -17.45 -18.63
C ARG A 81 10.18 -16.88 -18.08
N GLY A 82 9.07 -17.20 -18.73
CA GLY A 82 7.72 -16.74 -18.35
C GLY A 82 7.35 -15.36 -18.90
N PHE A 83 8.07 -14.84 -19.88
CA PHE A 83 7.66 -13.61 -20.58
C PHE A 83 6.67 -13.94 -21.69
N LYS A 84 5.73 -13.03 -21.93
CA LYS A 84 4.95 -13.00 -23.17
C LYS A 84 5.51 -11.97 -24.12
N VAL A 85 5.74 -12.36 -25.36
CA VAL A 85 6.26 -11.48 -26.41
C VAL A 85 5.12 -10.98 -27.28
N GLY A 86 5.03 -9.67 -27.43
CA GLY A 86 4.08 -9.00 -28.32
C GLY A 86 4.73 -7.83 -29.05
N VAL A 87 4.02 -7.28 -30.03
CA VAL A 87 4.43 -6.07 -30.76
C VAL A 87 3.51 -4.95 -30.30
N PHE A 88 4.06 -3.81 -29.92
CA PHE A 88 3.30 -2.56 -29.76
C PHE A 88 4.19 -1.37 -30.11
N GLN A 89 3.56 -0.30 -30.59
CA GLN A 89 4.23 0.91 -31.05
C GLN A 89 4.43 1.88 -29.89
N ILE A 90 5.69 2.21 -29.61
CA ILE A 90 6.07 3.29 -28.70
C ILE A 90 6.84 4.32 -29.53
N ASN A 91 6.47 5.60 -29.45
CA ASN A 91 7.10 6.73 -30.14
C ASN A 91 7.27 6.47 -31.65
N ASP A 92 6.21 5.95 -32.29
CA ASP A 92 6.17 5.60 -33.71
C ASP A 92 7.12 4.48 -34.18
N ASN A 93 7.84 3.83 -33.27
CA ASN A 93 8.62 2.64 -33.55
C ASN A 93 7.83 1.37 -33.18
N LYS A 94 7.52 0.54 -34.19
CA LYS A 94 6.97 -0.80 -33.98
C LYS A 94 8.06 -1.75 -33.49
N VAL A 95 8.11 -1.95 -32.18
CA VAL A 95 9.13 -2.78 -31.53
C VAL A 95 8.47 -3.99 -30.87
N LYS A 96 9.19 -5.11 -30.85
CA LYS A 96 8.78 -6.29 -30.09
C LYS A 96 9.21 -6.13 -28.64
N TYR A 97 8.28 -6.32 -27.73
CA TYR A 97 8.54 -6.31 -26.30
C TYR A 97 8.15 -7.63 -25.66
N ALA A 98 8.97 -8.07 -24.73
CA ALA A 98 8.70 -9.15 -23.82
C ALA A 98 8.20 -8.55 -22.50
N ILE A 99 7.01 -8.95 -22.06
CA ILE A 99 6.39 -8.47 -20.82
C ILE A 99 6.17 -9.66 -19.88
N LYS A 100 6.47 -9.47 -18.59
CA LYS A 100 6.22 -10.45 -17.54
C LYS A 100 5.72 -9.75 -16.28
N LYS A 101 4.63 -10.23 -15.68
CA LYS A 101 4.19 -9.68 -14.39
C LYS A 101 5.23 -9.97 -13.30
N ARG A 102 5.58 -8.94 -12.53
CA ARG A 102 6.50 -9.07 -11.41
C ARG A 102 5.86 -9.96 -10.35
N PRO A 103 6.47 -11.10 -9.99
CA PRO A 103 5.88 -12.00 -9.02
C PRO A 103 6.13 -11.44 -7.61
N ILE A 104 5.09 -11.41 -6.77
CA ILE A 104 5.21 -11.05 -5.36
C ILE A 104 5.60 -12.32 -4.61
N LEU A 105 6.87 -12.40 -4.24
CA LEU A 105 7.49 -13.63 -3.77
C LEU A 105 8.11 -13.48 -2.39
N ARG A 106 8.49 -12.27 -1.99
CA ARG A 106 9.07 -11.92 -0.71
C ARG A 106 8.24 -10.87 -0.01
N VAL A 107 8.37 -10.80 1.32
CA VAL A 107 7.72 -9.75 2.10
C VAL A 107 8.21 -8.35 1.70
N THR A 108 9.44 -8.23 1.20
CA THR A 108 10.02 -7.00 0.66
C THR A 108 9.44 -6.56 -0.68
N ASP A 109 8.74 -7.48 -1.38
CA ASP A 109 8.09 -7.16 -2.66
C ASP A 109 6.69 -6.55 -2.42
N LEU A 110 6.20 -6.56 -1.17
CA LEU A 110 4.92 -5.97 -0.79
C LEU A 110 5.04 -4.44 -0.74
N THR A 111 4.04 -3.78 -1.31
CA THR A 111 3.93 -2.31 -1.33
C THR A 111 2.49 -1.91 -1.05
N TYR A 112 2.28 -0.65 -0.66
CA TYR A 112 0.93 -0.10 -0.51
C TYR A 112 0.12 -0.14 -1.83
N GLU A 113 0.79 -0.22 -2.97
CA GLU A 113 0.15 -0.26 -4.29
C GLU A 113 -0.31 -1.67 -4.67
N ASN A 114 0.33 -2.72 -4.16
CA ASN A 114 0.06 -4.10 -4.59
C ASN A 114 -0.65 -4.95 -3.52
N ILE A 115 -0.58 -4.58 -2.24
CA ILE A 115 -1.10 -5.40 -1.14
C ILE A 115 -2.61 -5.66 -1.24
N ARG A 116 -3.36 -4.73 -1.83
CA ARG A 116 -4.81 -4.89 -2.05
C ARG A 116 -5.16 -5.71 -3.28
N HIS A 117 -4.18 -6.08 -4.08
CA HIS A 117 -4.34 -6.81 -5.35
C HIS A 117 -3.82 -8.25 -5.27
N ILE A 118 -3.44 -8.69 -4.07
CA ILE A 118 -3.12 -10.09 -3.78
C ILE A 118 -4.21 -10.70 -2.90
N SER A 119 -4.37 -12.02 -3.00
CA SER A 119 -5.31 -12.73 -2.13
C SER A 119 -4.71 -13.02 -0.75
N ALA A 120 -5.55 -13.31 0.24
CA ALA A 120 -5.10 -13.76 1.57
C ALA A 120 -4.24 -15.03 1.48
N ALA A 121 -4.62 -15.98 0.63
CA ALA A 121 -3.82 -17.18 0.38
C ALA A 121 -2.43 -16.84 -0.17
N LYS A 122 -2.35 -15.88 -1.10
CA LYS A 122 -1.06 -15.44 -1.65
C LYS A 122 -0.19 -14.76 -0.59
N LEU A 123 -0.80 -13.99 0.30
CA LEU A 123 -0.11 -13.41 1.45
C LEU A 123 0.48 -14.50 2.36
N MET A 124 -0.29 -15.57 2.66
CA MET A 124 0.21 -16.68 3.49
C MET A 124 1.43 -17.35 2.85
N GLU A 125 1.41 -17.61 1.54
CA GLU A 125 2.57 -18.17 0.82
C GLU A 125 3.81 -17.26 0.95
N VAL A 126 3.63 -15.94 0.82
CA VAL A 126 4.73 -14.97 0.90
C VAL A 126 5.32 -14.94 2.31
N LEU A 127 4.47 -14.99 3.34
CA LEU A 127 4.89 -15.05 4.74
C LEU A 127 5.63 -16.37 5.03
N GLU A 128 5.06 -17.52 4.66
CA GLU A 128 5.65 -18.84 4.91
C GLU A 128 7.03 -18.99 4.26
N ARG A 129 7.14 -18.59 2.99
CA ARG A 129 8.35 -18.82 2.19
C ARG A 129 9.55 -17.99 2.64
N ASN A 130 9.32 -16.85 3.30
CA ASN A 130 10.39 -15.89 3.61
C ASN A 130 10.53 -15.60 5.12
N PHE A 131 9.54 -15.95 5.94
CA PHE A 131 9.47 -15.56 7.34
C PHE A 131 8.88 -16.69 8.21
N GLY A 132 9.76 -17.55 8.74
CA GLY A 132 9.41 -18.58 9.73
C GLY A 132 9.49 -18.10 11.19
N GLY A 133 9.70 -16.80 11.42
CA GLY A 133 9.89 -16.20 12.75
C GLY A 133 8.59 -15.82 13.48
N GLY A 134 7.46 -15.81 12.78
CA GLY A 134 6.19 -15.30 13.29
C GLY A 134 5.89 -13.87 12.86
N TRP A 135 4.72 -13.36 13.21
CA TRP A 135 4.27 -12.03 12.82
C TRP A 135 5.16 -10.92 13.38
N ASP A 136 5.48 -11.01 14.67
CA ASP A 136 6.27 -9.98 15.37
C ASP A 136 7.72 -9.88 14.88
N SER A 137 8.18 -10.86 14.09
CA SER A 137 9.51 -10.82 13.47
C SER A 137 9.57 -9.97 12.20
N LEU A 138 8.42 -9.66 11.60
CA LEU A 138 8.36 -8.79 10.43
C LEU A 138 8.71 -7.35 10.81
N PRO A 139 9.46 -6.61 9.96
CA PRO A 139 9.65 -5.18 10.17
C PRO A 139 8.32 -4.43 10.24
N GLN A 140 8.21 -3.42 11.11
CA GLN A 140 6.98 -2.65 11.29
C GLN A 140 6.43 -2.11 9.97
N SER A 141 7.29 -1.59 9.08
CA SER A 141 6.88 -1.09 7.77
C SER A 141 6.17 -2.14 6.90
N ILE A 142 6.59 -3.40 6.98
CA ILE A 142 5.95 -4.51 6.29
C ILE A 142 4.63 -4.89 6.95
N GLN A 143 4.59 -4.91 8.29
CA GLN A 143 3.36 -5.13 9.04
C GLN A 143 2.31 -4.08 8.68
N ASP A 144 2.68 -2.80 8.61
CA ASP A 144 1.81 -1.68 8.27
C ASP A 144 1.26 -1.81 6.84
N ILE A 145 2.12 -2.18 5.87
CA ILE A 145 1.70 -2.46 4.49
C ILE A 145 0.64 -3.56 4.48
N ILE A 146 0.92 -4.70 5.13
CA ILE A 146 -0.01 -5.84 5.19
C ILE A 146 -1.32 -5.43 5.86
N GLN A 147 -1.26 -4.76 7.00
CA GLN A 147 -2.44 -4.28 7.73
C GLN A 147 -3.23 -3.23 6.96
N SER A 148 -2.64 -2.55 5.98
CA SER A 148 -3.38 -1.61 5.11
C SER A 148 -4.34 -2.31 4.11
N GLY A 149 -4.05 -3.57 3.77
CA GLY A 149 -4.84 -4.41 2.85
C GLY A 149 -5.57 -5.58 3.52
N PHE A 150 -5.13 -6.00 4.70
CA PHE A 150 -5.65 -7.18 5.39
C PHE A 150 -5.99 -6.90 6.85
N GLU A 151 -7.03 -7.58 7.34
CA GLU A 151 -7.27 -7.76 8.77
C GLU A 151 -6.40 -8.93 9.24
N ILE A 152 -5.47 -8.64 10.15
CA ILE A 152 -4.52 -9.61 10.70
C ILE A 152 -4.86 -9.90 12.15
N SER A 153 -4.82 -11.17 12.53
CA SER A 153 -4.96 -11.62 13.92
C SER A 153 -3.99 -12.75 14.18
N THR A 154 -3.23 -12.67 15.26
CA THR A 154 -2.23 -13.69 15.61
C THR A 154 -2.60 -14.35 16.94
N THR A 155 -2.25 -15.62 17.08
CA THR A 155 -2.41 -16.35 18.35
C THR A 155 -1.32 -17.39 18.48
N THR A 156 -0.88 -17.67 19.71
CA THR A 156 0.09 -18.73 19.97
C THR A 156 -0.49 -19.69 21.00
N LEU A 157 -0.75 -20.93 20.58
CA LEU A 157 -1.35 -21.97 21.41
C LEU A 157 -0.68 -23.32 21.12
N PRO A 158 -0.73 -24.30 22.04
CA PRO A 158 -0.34 -25.67 21.72
C PRO A 158 -1.23 -26.21 20.59
N LYS A 159 -0.66 -27.03 19.69
CA LYS A 159 -1.34 -27.53 18.48
C LYS A 159 -2.72 -28.16 18.77
N ASP A 160 -2.81 -28.96 19.83
CA ASP A 160 -4.05 -29.63 20.25
C ASP A 160 -5.14 -28.64 20.70
N ARG A 161 -4.74 -27.50 21.28
CA ARG A 161 -5.68 -26.45 21.70
C ARG A 161 -6.11 -25.56 20.54
N LEU A 162 -5.21 -25.29 19.61
CA LEU A 162 -5.50 -24.49 18.42
C LEU A 162 -6.62 -25.14 17.59
N HIS A 163 -6.54 -26.46 17.39
CA HIS A 163 -7.48 -27.25 16.59
C HIS A 163 -8.68 -27.82 17.37
N LYS A 164 -8.97 -27.30 18.56
CA LYS A 164 -10.13 -27.75 19.33
C LYS A 164 -11.41 -27.41 18.56
N ALA A 165 -12.28 -28.41 18.38
CA ALA A 165 -13.57 -28.25 17.72
C ALA A 165 -14.40 -27.11 18.36
N GLY A 166 -14.99 -26.25 17.53
CA GLY A 166 -15.70 -25.03 17.95
C GLY A 166 -14.81 -23.93 18.53
N GLY A 167 -13.48 -24.10 18.45
CA GLY A 167 -12.48 -23.17 18.97
C GLY A 167 -12.21 -21.97 18.05
N LEU A 168 -11.17 -21.20 18.39
CA LEU A 168 -10.80 -19.97 17.67
C LEU A 168 -10.47 -20.24 16.19
N TYR A 169 -9.71 -21.30 15.91
CA TYR A 169 -9.29 -21.66 14.55
C TYR A 169 -10.49 -21.84 13.62
N GLU A 170 -11.42 -22.73 13.98
CA GLU A 170 -12.60 -23.03 13.17
C GLU A 170 -13.49 -21.81 12.98
N LYS A 171 -13.66 -20.98 14.02
CA LYS A 171 -14.42 -19.72 13.92
C LYS A 171 -13.79 -18.75 12.93
N LYS A 172 -12.47 -18.52 13.02
CA LYS A 172 -11.76 -17.61 12.11
C LYS A 172 -11.81 -18.10 10.66
N VAL A 173 -11.61 -19.39 10.43
CA VAL A 173 -11.71 -19.98 9.07
C VAL A 173 -13.14 -19.83 8.53
N ASN A 174 -14.16 -20.08 9.35
CA ASN A 174 -15.56 -19.87 8.96
C ASN A 174 -15.91 -18.40 8.70
N ASP A 175 -15.23 -17.47 9.38
CA ASP A 175 -15.35 -16.02 9.14
C ASP A 175 -14.60 -15.56 7.86
N GLY A 176 -13.95 -16.48 7.14
CA GLY A 176 -13.25 -16.21 5.88
C GLY A 176 -11.81 -15.74 6.06
N PHE A 177 -11.16 -16.08 7.18
CA PHE A 177 -9.72 -15.88 7.34
C PHE A 177 -8.95 -17.06 6.75
N GLU A 178 -7.90 -16.75 6.00
CA GLU A 178 -6.82 -17.69 5.71
C GLU A 178 -5.87 -17.76 6.89
N VAL A 179 -5.18 -18.89 7.07
CA VAL A 179 -4.32 -19.14 8.22
C VAL A 179 -2.96 -19.68 7.80
N LEU A 180 -1.91 -19.13 8.41
CA LEU A 180 -0.55 -19.67 8.36
C LEU A 180 -0.15 -20.15 9.76
N GLU A 181 0.19 -21.43 9.86
CA GLU A 181 0.68 -22.04 11.10
C GLU A 181 2.20 -22.15 11.09
N ILE A 182 2.83 -21.54 12.08
CA ILE A 182 4.28 -21.55 12.26
C ILE A 182 4.60 -22.34 13.54
N PRO A 183 5.29 -23.50 13.44
CA PRO A 183 5.67 -24.27 14.61
C PRO A 183 6.78 -23.56 15.41
N LYS A 184 6.50 -23.29 16.69
CA LYS A 184 7.42 -22.70 17.68
C LYS A 184 7.68 -23.69 18.81
N GLY A 185 8.39 -24.77 18.50
CA GLY A 185 8.65 -25.86 19.46
C GLY A 185 7.37 -26.60 19.84
N SER A 186 6.97 -26.53 21.12
CA SER A 186 5.71 -27.13 21.61
C SER A 186 4.47 -26.27 21.38
N TRP A 187 4.65 -25.05 20.85
CA TRP A 187 3.58 -24.11 20.55
C TRP A 187 3.46 -23.93 19.04
N THR A 188 2.27 -23.54 18.58
CA THR A 188 2.01 -23.16 17.20
C THR A 188 1.52 -21.73 17.21
N GLU A 189 2.22 -20.85 16.48
CA GLU A 189 1.70 -19.54 16.15
C GLU A 189 0.81 -19.67 14.92
N ALA A 190 -0.43 -19.21 15.01
CA ALA A 190 -1.33 -19.09 13.87
C ALA A 190 -1.52 -17.61 13.53
N ILE A 191 -1.23 -17.26 12.29
CA ILE A 191 -1.44 -15.94 11.70
C ILE A 191 -2.67 -16.05 10.81
N PHE A 192 -3.74 -15.37 11.21
CA PHE A 192 -4.98 -15.27 10.44
C PHE A 192 -4.97 -13.99 9.62
N ALA A 193 -5.31 -14.09 8.34
CA ALA A 193 -5.45 -12.94 7.45
C ALA A 193 -6.76 -12.98 6.68
N LYS A 194 -7.43 -11.84 6.58
CA LYS A 194 -8.63 -11.66 5.76
C LYS A 194 -8.52 -10.37 4.96
N GLU A 195 -8.90 -10.41 3.69
CA GLU A 195 -8.86 -9.24 2.81
C GLU A 195 -9.79 -8.14 3.34
N LYS A 196 -9.27 -6.92 3.46
CA LYS A 196 -10.10 -5.76 3.75
C LYS A 196 -10.89 -5.39 2.50
N PRO A 197 -12.17 -4.97 2.65
CA PRO A 197 -12.93 -4.49 1.50
C PRO A 197 -12.22 -3.30 0.86
N MET A 198 -12.12 -3.29 -0.48
CA MET A 198 -11.65 -2.15 -1.24
C MET A 198 -12.62 -0.98 -1.04
N VAL A 199 -12.37 -0.16 -0.03
CA VAL A 199 -12.99 1.16 0.08
C VAL A 199 -12.30 2.01 -0.97
N GLU A 200 -12.93 2.13 -2.12
CA GLU A 200 -12.64 3.14 -3.14
C GLU A 200 -12.71 4.48 -2.40
N LYS A 201 -11.56 5.05 -2.02
CA LYS A 201 -11.52 6.40 -1.47
C LYS A 201 -12.02 7.28 -2.60
N VAL A 202 -13.32 7.60 -2.59
CA VAL A 202 -13.88 8.69 -3.37
C VAL A 202 -13.12 9.91 -2.90
N ARG A 203 -12.04 10.26 -3.62
CA ARG A 203 -11.52 11.61 -3.56
C ARG A 203 -12.66 12.46 -4.09
N MET A 204 -13.45 13.02 -3.18
CA MET A 204 -14.29 14.17 -3.48
C MET A 204 -13.32 15.21 -4.02
N ARG A 205 -13.19 15.30 -5.35
CA ARG A 205 -12.79 16.57 -5.95
C ARG A 205 -14.00 17.45 -5.68
N PHE A 206 -13.83 18.46 -4.84
CA PHE A 206 -14.77 19.57 -4.88
C PHE A 206 -14.60 20.14 -6.29
N ASP A 207 -15.67 20.06 -7.09
CA ASP A 207 -15.76 20.75 -8.37
C ASP A 207 -15.80 22.26 -8.06
N ASP A 208 -14.63 22.87 -7.87
CA ASP A 208 -14.45 24.29 -8.08
C ASP A 208 -14.11 24.44 -9.57
N ASP A 209 -15.12 24.86 -10.34
CA ASP A 209 -15.18 24.97 -11.81
C ASP A 209 -14.20 26.02 -12.43
N ASP A 210 -13.11 26.40 -11.74
CA ASP A 210 -12.22 27.52 -12.13
C ASP A 210 -10.71 27.13 -12.21
N GLU A 211 -10.36 25.86 -12.43
CA GLU A 211 -8.95 25.42 -12.48
C GLU A 211 -8.50 24.73 -13.79
N LEU A 212 -9.29 24.83 -14.85
CA LEU A 212 -8.93 24.26 -16.17
C LEU A 212 -7.97 25.14 -17.01
N ASP A 213 -7.52 26.29 -16.51
CA ASP A 213 -6.58 27.18 -17.23
C ASP A 213 -5.16 27.21 -16.63
N ARG A 214 -4.85 26.46 -15.57
CA ARG A 214 -3.55 26.53 -14.87
C ARG A 214 -2.56 25.39 -15.15
N GLU A 215 -2.93 24.39 -15.94
CA GLU A 215 -2.04 23.24 -16.19
C GLU A 215 -1.35 23.28 -17.57
N ASP A 216 -1.75 24.20 -18.47
CA ASP A 216 -1.07 24.46 -19.76
C ASP A 216 -0.02 25.59 -19.71
N GLU A 217 0.00 26.43 -18.65
CA GLU A 217 0.99 27.54 -18.53
C GLU A 217 2.31 27.14 -17.82
N LEU A 218 2.42 25.92 -17.29
CA LEU A 218 3.64 25.48 -16.57
C LEU A 218 4.64 24.71 -17.45
N ALA A 219 4.38 24.57 -18.76
CA ALA A 219 5.23 23.84 -19.69
C ALA A 219 6.17 24.71 -20.55
N ASP A 220 6.05 26.05 -20.50
CA ASP A 220 6.72 26.97 -21.44
C ASP A 220 7.62 28.02 -20.76
N ARG A 221 8.19 27.71 -19.58
CA ARG A 221 9.12 28.64 -18.90
C ARG A 221 10.36 27.98 -18.34
N GLU A 222 11.21 27.50 -19.24
CA GLU A 222 12.66 27.52 -19.01
C GLU A 222 13.28 28.53 -19.99
N GLU A 223 14.19 29.36 -19.46
CA GLU A 223 15.06 30.35 -20.14
C GLU A 223 14.42 31.74 -20.42
N ASP A 224 14.52 32.66 -19.46
CA ASP A 224 15.50 33.76 -19.51
C ASP A 224 15.37 34.76 -18.34
N GLU A 225 16.51 35.34 -18.02
CA GLU A 225 16.86 36.30 -16.96
C GLU A 225 15.98 37.56 -16.91
N ASP A 226 15.59 38.02 -15.71
CA ASP A 226 16.08 39.29 -15.13
C ASP A 226 15.31 39.72 -13.87
N GLU A 227 16.11 40.04 -12.85
CA GLU A 227 16.00 41.12 -11.86
C GLU A 227 14.61 41.66 -11.46
N ASP A 228 14.30 41.49 -10.16
CA ASP A 228 14.01 42.56 -9.19
C ASP A 228 12.97 42.11 -8.13
N ALA A 229 13.38 41.17 -7.27
CA ALA A 229 12.69 40.87 -6.02
C ALA A 229 13.73 40.93 -4.88
N PRO A 230 13.45 41.65 -3.78
CA PRO A 230 14.46 41.97 -2.78
C PRO A 230 15.00 40.71 -2.11
N GLU A 231 16.33 40.65 -1.96
CA GLU A 231 17.05 39.63 -1.20
C GLU A 231 16.47 39.55 0.23
N ILE A 232 15.82 38.43 0.53
CA ILE A 232 15.63 38.00 1.91
C ILE A 232 16.96 37.34 2.27
N GLU A 233 17.77 38.01 3.08
CA GLU A 233 18.96 37.42 3.71
C GLU A 233 18.52 36.24 4.58
N ASP A 234 18.66 35.03 4.02
CA ASP A 234 18.41 33.78 4.71
C ASP A 234 19.67 33.42 5.52
N HIS A 235 19.78 33.94 6.75
CA HIS A 235 20.85 33.63 7.71
C HIS A 235 20.72 32.23 8.34
N TYR A 236 20.16 31.26 7.61
CA TYR A 236 20.01 29.88 8.09
C TYR A 236 21.21 28.98 7.79
N ASN A 237 22.29 29.53 7.21
CA ASN A 237 23.48 28.77 6.85
C ASN A 237 24.81 29.49 7.18
N ASP A 238 24.81 30.40 8.16
CA ASP A 238 26.05 30.90 8.74
C ASP A 238 26.67 29.80 9.63
N PRO A 239 27.94 29.38 9.45
CA PRO A 239 28.55 28.29 10.20
C PRO A 239 28.87 28.59 11.68
N ASP A 240 28.50 29.75 12.21
CA ASP A 240 29.04 30.30 13.46
C ASP A 240 28.02 30.50 14.61
N GLU A 241 26.84 29.86 14.58
CA GLU A 241 25.93 29.82 15.75
C GLU A 241 25.52 28.38 16.10
N ASP A 242 26.48 27.59 16.60
CA ASP A 242 26.25 26.35 17.34
C ASP A 242 26.96 26.48 18.71
N ASP A 243 26.36 27.23 19.63
CA ASP A 243 26.71 27.18 21.06
C ASP A 243 25.48 27.01 21.96
N ASP A 244 24.42 26.39 21.45
CA ASP A 244 23.34 25.84 22.26
C ASP A 244 23.67 24.40 22.71
N ALA A 245 24.90 24.23 23.21
CA ALA A 245 25.27 23.05 23.98
C ALA A 245 24.37 23.01 25.21
N PHE A 246 23.51 21.98 25.26
CA PHE A 246 22.70 21.63 26.41
C PHE A 246 23.58 21.58 27.66
N ASP A 247 23.45 22.56 28.55
CA ASP A 247 24.25 22.70 29.75
C ASP A 247 23.75 21.71 30.82
N ASP A 248 24.39 20.54 30.85
CA ASP A 248 24.09 19.41 31.75
C ASP A 248 24.31 19.77 33.24
N ASP A 249 24.95 20.91 33.53
CA ASP A 249 25.22 21.40 34.89
C ASP A 249 24.02 22.12 35.54
N LYS A 250 22.90 22.29 34.83
CA LYS A 250 21.66 22.89 35.38
C LYS A 250 20.66 21.87 35.93
N LEU A 251 20.93 20.58 35.81
CA LEU A 251 20.10 19.51 36.37
C LEU A 251 20.42 19.30 37.86
N THR A 252 20.07 20.26 38.70
CA THR A 252 20.20 20.09 40.15
C THR A 252 19.05 19.23 40.68
N GLU A 253 19.37 18.40 41.68
CA GLU A 253 18.46 17.44 42.33
C GLU A 253 17.18 18.10 42.91
N GLU A 254 17.15 19.42 43.05
CA GLU A 254 15.99 20.20 43.50
C GLU A 254 14.88 20.35 42.44
N SER A 255 15.16 20.10 41.15
CA SER A 255 14.17 20.19 40.06
C SER A 255 13.26 18.96 39.92
N TYR A 256 13.57 17.84 40.60
CA TYR A 256 12.70 16.66 40.70
C TYR A 256 11.60 16.80 41.78
N ARG A 257 11.52 17.94 42.47
CA ARG A 257 10.53 18.15 43.52
C ARG A 257 9.20 18.57 42.90
N THR A 258 8.34 17.60 42.61
CA THR A 258 6.91 17.85 42.44
C THR A 258 6.38 18.53 43.71
N THR A 259 5.90 19.76 43.59
CA THR A 259 5.12 20.44 44.63
C THR A 259 3.80 19.69 44.82
N PHE A 260 3.82 18.65 45.64
CA PHE A 260 2.67 18.21 46.39
C PHE A 260 2.81 18.86 47.77
N GLU A 261 2.14 20.01 47.94
CA GLU A 261 1.91 20.56 49.27
C GLU A 261 0.91 19.65 50.00
N ASP A 262 1.38 19.13 51.12
CA ASP A 262 0.70 18.37 52.18
C ASP A 262 0.01 17.02 51.84
N PRO A 263 0.54 15.89 52.36
CA PRO A 263 -0.09 14.58 52.27
C PRO A 263 -1.23 14.34 53.28
N GLU A 264 -1.59 15.32 54.12
CA GLU A 264 -2.66 15.17 55.13
C GLU A 264 -4.06 15.57 54.63
N ASN A 265 -4.22 16.07 53.39
CA ASN A 265 -5.53 16.49 52.87
C ASN A 265 -6.08 15.63 51.72
N LEU A 266 -5.51 14.45 51.47
CA LEU A 266 -6.12 13.44 50.58
C LEU A 266 -7.15 12.60 51.35
N GLY A 267 -8.10 13.30 51.99
CA GLY A 267 -9.23 12.70 52.66
C GLY A 267 -10.11 11.96 51.66
N LEU A 268 -10.44 10.72 51.99
CA LEU A 268 -11.20 9.75 51.21
C LEU A 268 -12.71 10.08 51.15
N ASP A 269 -13.09 11.36 51.28
CA ASP A 269 -14.47 11.80 51.56
C ASP A 269 -15.19 12.42 50.33
N ASP A 270 -14.50 12.63 49.19
CA ASP A 270 -15.11 13.19 47.96
C ASP A 270 -15.59 12.13 46.95
N ALA A 271 -15.81 10.89 47.40
CA ALA A 271 -16.30 9.78 46.56
C ALA A 271 -17.59 9.12 47.08
N GLU A 272 -18.39 9.81 47.90
CA GLU A 272 -19.81 9.49 48.09
C GLU A 272 -20.65 10.61 47.46
N ASP A 273 -21.31 10.32 46.33
CA ASP A 273 -22.78 10.42 46.20
C ASP A 273 -23.18 10.35 44.72
N VAL A 274 -23.27 9.13 44.17
CA VAL A 274 -24.21 8.82 43.09
C VAL A 274 -24.84 7.48 43.44
N ALA A 275 -25.68 7.50 44.46
CA ALA A 275 -26.58 6.40 44.78
C ALA A 275 -27.65 6.23 43.68
N ASP A 276 -27.99 4.96 43.42
CA ASP A 276 -29.14 4.50 42.65
C ASP A 276 -30.45 5.12 43.18
N ASP A 277 -31.25 5.70 42.29
CA ASP A 277 -32.68 5.95 42.54
C ASP A 277 -33.52 5.04 41.62
N ASP A 278 -33.89 3.90 42.19
CA ASP A 278 -35.08 3.13 41.81
C ASP A 278 -36.32 3.83 42.41
N GLU A 279 -37.20 4.40 41.58
CA GLU A 279 -38.54 4.81 42.01
C GLU A 279 -39.63 4.23 41.08
N TYR A 280 -40.32 3.22 41.65
CA TYR A 280 -41.67 2.66 41.41
C TYR A 280 -42.43 2.85 40.09
#